data_AF-A0A746RTG9-F1
#
_entry.id   AF-A0A746RTG9-F1
#
_cell.length_a   1.000
_cell.length_b   1.000
_cell.length_c   1.000
_cell.angle_alpha   90.00
_cell.angle_beta   90.00
_cell.angle_gamma   90.00
#
_symmetry.space_group_name_H-M   'P 1'
#
loop_
_entity.id
_entity.type
_entity.pdbx_description
1 polymer ?
#
loop_
_entity_poly.entity_id
_entity_poly.type
_entity_poly.pdbx_seq_one_letter_code
_entity_poly.pdbx_strand_id
1 'polypeptide(L)' 'MMKLAEIQAACGVLCVDLAAVVDNYQTLARHVAPAQCGAVLKANGYGLGEEAIAPA' A
#
# COMPACT_ATOMS: atom_id res chain seq x y z
N MET A 1 -5.70 -12.64 11.48
CA MET A 1 -5.40 -11.64 12.52
C MET A 1 -3.91 -11.72 12.81
N MET A 2 -3.12 -10.86 12.16
CA MET A 2 -1.68 -10.82 12.38
C MET A 2 -1.48 -10.36 13.83
N LYS A 3 -0.94 -11.24 14.68
CA LYS A 3 -0.40 -10.79 15.97
C LYS A 3 0.66 -9.77 15.63
N LEU A 4 0.52 -8.53 16.09
CA LEU A 4 1.63 -7.60 16.15
C LEU A 4 2.71 -8.34 16.95
N ALA A 5 3.66 -8.99 16.26
CA ALA A 5 4.94 -9.30 16.86
C ALA A 5 5.42 -7.99 17.49
N GLU A 6 6.00 -8.02 18.69
CA GLU A 6 6.40 -6.80 19.40
C GLU A 6 7.20 -5.90 18.45
N ILE A 7 6.54 -4.86 17.94
CA ILE A 7 7.17 -3.90 17.05
C ILE A 7 7.99 -3.01 17.97
N GLN A 8 9.28 -3.30 18.06
CA GLN A 8 10.23 -2.44 18.75
C GLN A 8 10.41 -1.17 17.91
N ALA A 9 9.71 -0.11 18.29
CA ALA A 9 9.91 1.22 17.72
C ALA A 9 10.49 2.16 18.78
N ALA A 10 11.53 2.92 18.41
CA ALA A 10 12.10 3.94 19.28
C ALA A 10 11.14 5.13 19.51
N CYS A 11 10.22 5.36 18.57
CA CYS A 11 9.25 6.46 18.59
C CYS A 11 7.82 5.93 18.37
N GLY A 12 7.31 6.04 17.14
CA GLY A 12 5.94 5.62 16.77
C GLY A 12 5.94 4.49 15.74
N VAL A 13 4.79 3.83 15.61
CA VAL A 13 4.54 2.77 14.64
C VAL A 13 3.53 3.25 13.60
N LEU A 14 3.87 3.13 12.32
CA LEU A 14 2.94 3.27 11.20
C LEU A 14 2.59 1.88 10.68
N CYS A 15 1.33 1.47 10.83
CA CYS A 15 0.81 0.25 10.24
C CYS A 15 0.13 0.57 8.91
N VAL A 16 0.71 0.09 7.81
CA VAL A 16 0.12 0.21 6.47
C VAL A 16 -0.54 -1.11 6.10
N ASP A 17 -1.82 -1.05 5.74
CA ASP A 17 -2.56 -2.20 5.24
C ASP A 17 -2.33 -2.34 3.73
N LEU A 18 -1.44 -3.26 3.35
CA LEU A 18 -1.14 -3.52 1.93
C LEU A 18 -2.33 -4.12 1.18
N ALA A 19 -3.17 -4.93 1.84
CA ALA A 19 -4.34 -5.51 1.18
C ALA A 19 -5.34 -4.41 0.81
N ALA A 20 -5.53 -3.42 1.69
CA ALA A 20 -6.36 -2.27 1.38
C ALA A 20 -5.80 -1.44 0.20
N VAL A 21 -4.48 -1.28 0.09
CA VAL A 21 -3.86 -0.59 -1.05
C VAL A 21 -4.12 -1.33 -2.36
N VAL A 22 -3.95 -2.66 -2.36
CA VAL A 22 -4.23 -3.51 -3.53
C VAL A 22 -5.71 -3.45 -3.92
N ASP A 23 -6.62 -3.57 -2.95
CA ASP A 23 -8.07 -3.50 -3.20
C ASP A 23 -8.48 -2.15 -3.80
N ASN A 24 -7.87 -1.06 -3.34
CA ASN A 24 -8.08 0.28 -3.89
C ASN A 24 -7.57 0.37 -5.34
N TYR A 25 -6.36 -0.12 -5.62
CA TYR A 25 -5.82 -0.16 -6.98
C TYR A 25 -6.72 -0.98 -7.91
N GLN A 26 -7.14 -2.18 -7.50
CA GLN A 26 -8.03 -3.03 -8.30
C GLN A 26 -9.39 -2.38 -8.54
N THR A 27 -9.91 -1.63 -7.57
CA THR A 27 -11.16 -0.87 -7.74
C THR A 27 -11.02 0.19 -8.81
N LEU A 28 -9.94 0.97 -8.79
CA LEU A 28 -9.64 1.95 -9.83
C LEU A 28 -9.43 1.27 -11.20
N ALA A 29 -8.68 0.17 -11.25
CA ALA A 29 -8.43 -0.57 -12.48
C ALA A 29 -9.72 -1.10 -13.13
N ARG A 30 -10.65 -1.63 -12.33
CA ARG A 30 -11.98 -2.03 -12.82
C ARG A 30 -12.80 -0.83 -13.29
N HIS A 31 -12.73 0.29 -12.58
CA HIS A 31 -13.50 1.49 -12.91
C HIS A 31 -13.10 2.10 -14.25
N VAL A 32 -11.80 2.08 -14.58
CA VAL A 32 -11.29 2.71 -15.81
C VAL A 32 -11.23 1.78 -17.01
N ALA A 33 -11.62 0.50 -16.87
CA ALA A 33 -11.60 -0.46 -17.98
C ALA A 33 -12.43 0.06 -19.19
N PRO A 34 -11.91 -0.03 -20.43
CA PRO A 34 -10.75 -0.81 -20.86
C PRO A 34 -9.39 -0.07 -20.81
N ALA A 35 -9.33 1.16 -20.27
CA ALA A 35 -8.07 1.88 -20.16
C ALA A 35 -7.14 1.21 -19.14
N GLN A 36 -5.83 1.35 -19.34
CA GLN A 36 -4.83 0.84 -18.41
C GLN A 36 -4.74 1.76 -17.16
N CYS A 37 -4.76 1.16 -15.97
CA CYS A 37 -4.59 1.86 -14.71
C CYS A 37 -3.12 1.82 -14.25
N GLY A 38 -2.51 2.98 -14.06
CA GLY A 38 -1.19 3.12 -13.45
C GLY A 38 -1.26 3.49 -11.97
N ALA A 39 -0.26 3.09 -11.19
CA ALA A 39 -0.05 3.55 -9.83
C ALA A 39 1.11 4.55 -9.80
N VAL A 40 0.88 5.75 -9.27
CA VAL A 40 1.94 6.73 -9.04
C VAL A 40 2.46 6.50 -7.63
N LEU A 41 3.76 6.23 -7.47
CA LEU A 41 4.39 5.93 -6.17
C LEU A 41 5.38 7.02 -5.73
N LYS A 42 5.12 8.28 -6.12
CA LYS A 42 6.03 9.39 -5.79
C LYS A 42 6.27 9.48 -4.28
N ALA A 43 7.49 9.87 -3.91
CA ALA A 43 7.91 10.10 -2.53
C ALA A 43 7.73 8.86 -1.64
N ASN A 44 8.30 7.72 -2.05
CA ASN A 44 8.26 6.46 -1.29
C ASN A 44 6.81 5.98 -1.07
N GLY A 45 6.00 5.97 -2.14
CA GLY A 45 4.59 5.62 -2.04
C GLY A 45 3.82 6.59 -1.13
N TYR A 46 4.03 7.89 -1.30
CA TYR A 46 3.46 8.94 -0.45
C TYR A 46 3.79 8.78 1.04
N GLY A 47 4.98 8.28 1.35
CA GLY A 47 5.44 8.02 2.72
C GLY A 47 4.97 6.71 3.34
N LEU A 48 4.25 5.87 2.58
CA LEU A 48 3.73 4.59 3.06
C LEU A 48 4.70 3.42 2.84
N GLY A 49 5.77 3.60 2.06
CA GLY A 49 6.77 2.57 1.77
C GLY A 49 6.55 1.91 0.41
N GLU A 50 7.20 2.42 -0.63
CA GLU A 50 7.03 1.90 -2.00
C GLU A 50 7.62 0.51 -2.19
N GLU A 51 8.67 0.14 -1.45
CA GLU A 51 9.29 -1.19 -1.56
C GLU A 51 8.33 -2.32 -1.20
N ALA A 52 7.40 -2.07 -0.28
CA ALA A 52 6.36 -3.04 0.09
C ALA A 52 5.10 -2.89 -0.78
N ILE A 53 4.76 -1.66 -1.19
CA ILE A 53 3.55 -1.38 -1.98
C ILE A 53 3.69 -1.80 -3.44
N ALA A 54 4.84 -1.53 -4.09
CA ALA A 54 5.02 -1.78 -5.51
C ALA A 54 4.90 -3.26 -5.94
N PRO A 55 5.41 -4.26 -5.17
CA PRO A 55 5.30 -5.67 -5.53
C PRO A 55 4.04 -6.38 -4.98
N ALA A 56 3.21 -5.72 -4.17
CA ALA A 56 2.02 -6.30 -3.55
C ALA A 56 0.86 -6.46 -4.55
#